data_AF-A0A524QNE9-F1
#
_entry.id   AF-A0A524QNE9-F1
#
_cell.length_a   1.000
_cell.length_b   1.000
_cell.length_c   1.000
_cell.angle_alpha   90.00
_cell.angle_beta   90.00
_cell.angle_gamma   90.00
#
_symmetry.space_group_name_H-M   'P 1'
#
loop_
_entity.id
_entity.type
_entity.pdbx_description
1 polymer ?
#
loop_
_entity_poly.entity_id
_entity_poly.type
_entity_poly.pdbx_seq_one_letter_code
_entity_poly.pdbx_strand_id
1 'polypeptide(L)'
;MTAIKMQRVGFESATIEQLREFGSNTLGINIHMQMSIERARAMVRTAGWTADVITVAEDEKKAELFGDNPRPVTASQQPTAEGKVKLILSVDDKVGGSDGISVGVNGSIMLVPRDKEVEIPLSYFRVLENAIEHRYHMAEDGLSMNPVAREVKLFPYTLLSQVPPARPSIAA
;
A
#
# COMPACT_ATOMS: atom_id res chain seq x y z
N MET A 1 20.14 -12.63 9.70
CA MET A 1 21.45 -12.55 9.00
C MET A 1 21.29 -13.34 7.71
N THR A 2 20.99 -12.67 6.60
CA THR A 2 20.84 -13.30 5.28
C THR A 2 22.23 -13.63 4.74
N ALA A 3 22.46 -14.88 4.33
CA ALA A 3 23.73 -15.31 3.79
C ALA A 3 23.82 -14.88 2.32
N ILE A 4 24.63 -13.86 2.03
CA ILE A 4 24.89 -13.40 0.66
C ILE A 4 25.66 -14.50 -0.07
N LYS A 5 25.03 -15.12 -1.07
CA LYS A 5 25.66 -16.15 -1.90
C LYS A 5 26.51 -15.45 -2.98
N MET A 6 27.82 -15.67 -2.95
CA MET A 6 28.75 -15.11 -3.92
C MET A 6 28.90 -16.04 -5.12
N GLN A 7 28.59 -15.55 -6.32
CA GLN A 7 28.84 -16.28 -7.58
C GLN A 7 30.04 -15.69 -8.33
N ARG A 8 30.83 -16.58 -8.93
CA ARG A 8 31.97 -16.24 -9.78
C ARG A 8 31.53 -16.26 -11.25
N VAL A 9 31.52 -15.10 -11.89
CA VAL A 9 31.13 -14.95 -13.30
C VAL A 9 32.36 -14.54 -14.12
N GLY A 10 32.48 -15.06 -15.35
CA GLY A 10 33.54 -14.65 -16.27
C GLY A 10 33.37 -13.18 -16.69
N PHE A 11 34.44 -12.38 -16.62
CA PHE A 11 34.40 -10.95 -16.93
C PHE A 11 33.90 -10.66 -18.36
N GLU A 12 34.26 -11.50 -19.32
CA GLU A 12 33.84 -11.34 -20.73
C GLU A 12 32.41 -11.81 -21.03
N SER A 13 31.78 -12.57 -20.13
CA SER A 13 30.38 -12.96 -20.26
C SER A 13 29.45 -12.21 -19.30
N ALA A 14 30.00 -11.30 -18.49
CA ALA A 14 29.24 -10.51 -17.53
C ALA A 14 28.28 -9.52 -18.20
N THR A 15 27.08 -9.36 -17.61
CA THR A 15 26.09 -8.38 -18.04
C THR A 15 26.42 -6.96 -17.54
N ILE A 16 25.81 -5.93 -18.13
CA ILE A 16 26.02 -4.52 -17.71
C ILE A 16 25.70 -4.35 -16.23
N GLU A 17 24.61 -4.97 -15.77
CA GLU A 17 24.15 -4.87 -14.39
C GLU A 17 25.17 -5.46 -13.41
N GLN A 18 25.73 -6.63 -13.74
CA GLN A 18 26.78 -7.29 -12.96
C GLN A 18 28.07 -6.47 -12.92
N LEU A 19 28.47 -5.89 -14.06
CA LEU A 19 29.65 -5.01 -14.13
C LEU A 19 29.46 -3.73 -13.32
N ARG A 20 28.24 -3.16 -13.33
CA ARG A 20 27.90 -1.97 -12.54
C ARG A 20 27.91 -2.26 -11.04
N GLU A 21 27.28 -3.34 -10.63
CA GLU A 21 27.25 -3.75 -9.23
C GLU A 21 28.67 -4.04 -8.73
N PHE A 22 29.46 -4.78 -9.50
CA PHE A 22 30.85 -5.05 -9.20
C PHE A 22 31.70 -3.77 -9.17
N GLY A 23 31.53 -2.88 -10.15
CA GLY A 23 32.23 -1.61 -10.25
C GLY A 23 31.93 -0.69 -9.06
N SER A 24 30.66 -0.61 -8.65
CA SER A 24 30.24 0.20 -7.51
C SER A 24 30.71 -0.39 -6.19
N ASN A 25 30.53 -1.69 -5.98
CA ASN A 25 30.75 -2.35 -4.69
C ASN A 25 32.23 -2.68 -4.43
N THR A 26 33.00 -3.02 -5.47
CA THR A 26 34.39 -3.44 -5.34
C THR A 26 35.38 -2.33 -5.69
N LEU A 27 35.08 -1.55 -6.74
CA LEU A 27 36.03 -0.60 -7.33
C LEU A 27 35.65 0.87 -7.06
N GLY A 28 34.47 1.14 -6.49
CA GLY A 28 33.99 2.50 -6.24
C GLY A 28 33.71 3.32 -7.50
N ILE A 29 33.49 2.67 -8.65
CA ILE A 29 33.22 3.34 -9.93
C ILE A 29 31.74 3.29 -10.26
N ASN A 30 31.19 4.44 -10.61
CA ASN A 30 29.80 4.55 -11.02
C ASN A 30 29.64 4.29 -12.52
N ILE A 31 29.10 3.13 -12.87
CA ILE A 31 28.76 2.77 -14.26
C ILE A 31 27.30 3.14 -14.51
N HIS A 32 27.06 4.15 -15.35
CA HIS A 32 25.70 4.59 -15.69
C HIS A 32 24.93 3.54 -16.50
N MET A 33 23.61 3.47 -16.27
CA MET A 33 22.69 2.50 -16.90
C MET A 33 22.62 2.60 -18.43
N GLN A 34 22.90 3.77 -19.00
CA GLN A 34 22.90 4.02 -20.44
C GLN A 34 24.25 3.72 -21.12
N MET A 35 25.24 3.24 -20.37
CA MET A 35 26.57 2.94 -20.90
C MET A 35 26.57 1.58 -21.63
N SER A 36 27.27 1.50 -22.76
CA SER A 36 27.45 0.24 -23.50
C SER A 36 28.33 -0.75 -22.70
N ILE A 37 28.12 -2.06 -22.92
CA ILE A 37 28.88 -3.15 -22.28
C ILE A 37 30.39 -2.95 -22.45
N GLU A 38 30.82 -2.62 -23.67
CA GLU A 38 32.24 -2.44 -24.00
C GLU A 38 32.87 -1.30 -23.19
N ARG A 39 32.14 -0.19 -23.04
CA ARG A 39 32.60 0.96 -22.26
C ARG A 39 32.63 0.64 -20.77
N ALA A 40 31.64 -0.10 -20.26
CA ALA A 40 31.64 -0.59 -18.88
C ALA A 40 32.86 -1.49 -18.61
N ARG A 41 33.19 -2.44 -19.51
CA ARG A 41 34.38 -3.29 -19.41
C ARG A 41 35.67 -2.49 -19.43
N ALA A 42 35.76 -1.50 -20.31
CA ALA A 42 36.93 -0.62 -20.40
C ALA A 42 37.14 0.16 -19.09
N MET A 43 36.08 0.67 -18.46
CA MET A 43 36.19 1.36 -17.17
C MET A 43 36.65 0.43 -16.05
N VAL A 44 36.12 -0.81 -15.99
CA VAL A 44 36.53 -1.79 -14.99
C VAL A 44 37.99 -2.21 -15.17
N ARG A 45 38.48 -2.33 -16.41
CA ARG A 45 39.92 -2.55 -16.68
C ARG A 45 40.77 -1.35 -16.31
N THR A 46 40.31 -0.14 -16.61
CA THR A 46 41.02 1.12 -16.25
C THR A 46 41.13 1.28 -14.73
N ALA A 47 40.16 0.76 -13.98
CA ALA A 47 40.16 0.69 -12.53
C ALA A 47 41.26 -0.21 -11.94
N GLY A 48 41.96 -0.99 -12.77
CA GLY A 48 42.99 -1.93 -12.34
C GLY A 48 42.49 -3.36 -12.14
N TRP A 49 41.28 -3.72 -12.58
CA TRP A 49 40.83 -5.12 -12.53
C TRP A 49 41.35 -5.92 -13.73
N THR A 50 42.32 -6.78 -13.49
CA THR A 50 42.96 -7.63 -14.51
C THR A 50 42.55 -9.10 -14.43
N ALA A 51 41.64 -9.46 -13.52
CA ALA A 51 41.20 -10.84 -13.36
C ALA A 51 40.01 -11.16 -14.27
N ASP A 52 40.03 -12.34 -14.88
CA ASP A 52 38.98 -12.82 -15.79
C ASP A 52 37.68 -13.22 -15.09
N VAL A 53 37.60 -13.06 -13.77
CA VAL A 53 36.48 -13.47 -12.94
C VAL A 53 36.04 -12.29 -12.07
N ILE A 54 34.74 -12.01 -12.06
CA ILE A 54 34.11 -11.06 -11.15
C ILE A 54 33.29 -11.82 -10.11
N THR A 55 33.24 -11.27 -8.90
CA THR A 55 32.39 -11.80 -7.82
C THR A 55 31.14 -10.93 -7.75
N VAL A 56 29.99 -11.52 -8.05
CA VAL A 56 28.70 -10.83 -7.98
C VAL A 56 27.93 -11.41 -6.80
N ALA A 57 27.33 -10.54 -6.00
CA ALA A 57 26.37 -10.98 -5.00
C ALA A 57 25.12 -11.44 -5.77
N GLU A 58 24.74 -12.70 -5.62
CA GLU A 58 23.45 -13.13 -6.13
C GLU A 58 22.39 -12.46 -5.26
N ASP A 59 21.79 -11.38 -5.76
CA ASP A 59 20.50 -10.93 -5.27
C ASP A 59 19.61 -12.17 -5.31
N GLU A 60 19.20 -12.65 -4.13
CA GLU A 60 18.12 -13.63 -4.02
C GLU A 60 17.03 -13.12 -4.94
N LYS A 61 16.80 -13.85 -6.06
CA LYS A 61 15.70 -13.57 -6.98
C LYS A 61 14.53 -13.16 -6.11
N LYS A 62 14.08 -11.90 -6.22
CA LYS A 62 12.90 -11.38 -5.52
C LYS A 62 11.92 -12.53 -5.47
N ALA A 63 11.67 -13.07 -4.27
CA ALA A 63 10.91 -14.29 -4.12
C ALA A 63 9.69 -14.17 -5.01
N GLU A 64 9.60 -15.02 -6.03
CA GLU A 64 8.34 -15.17 -6.76
C GLU A 64 7.32 -15.47 -5.67
N LEU A 65 6.35 -14.57 -5.51
CA LEU A 65 5.31 -14.71 -4.50
C LEU A 65 4.57 -16.02 -4.81
N PHE A 66 4.97 -17.10 -4.14
CA PHE A 66 4.26 -18.37 -4.16
C PHE A 66 3.03 -18.22 -3.27
N GLY A 67 1.98 -17.70 -3.89
CA GLY A 67 0.60 -17.78 -3.45
C GLY A 67 -0.25 -17.84 -4.70
N ASP A 68 -1.42 -18.47 -4.63
CA ASP A 68 -2.43 -18.29 -5.67
C ASP A 68 -2.54 -16.79 -5.96
N ASN A 69 -2.45 -16.39 -7.24
CA ASN A 69 -2.79 -15.04 -7.65
C ASN A 69 -4.08 -14.66 -6.90
N PRO A 70 -4.15 -13.48 -6.24
CA PRO A 70 -5.39 -13.08 -5.58
C PRO A 70 -6.51 -13.28 -6.58
N ARG A 71 -7.47 -14.14 -6.23
CA ARG A 71 -8.55 -14.51 -7.14
C ARG A 71 -9.10 -13.20 -7.71
N PRO A 72 -9.23 -13.06 -9.05
CA PRO A 72 -9.79 -11.85 -9.62
C PRO A 72 -11.11 -11.59 -8.91
N VAL A 73 -11.24 -10.37 -8.37
CA VAL A 73 -12.41 -9.92 -7.63
C VAL A 73 -13.64 -10.30 -8.44
N THR A 74 -14.46 -11.23 -7.94
CA THR A 74 -15.66 -11.65 -8.67
C THR A 74 -16.58 -10.44 -8.81
N ALA A 75 -17.39 -10.37 -9.86
CA ALA A 75 -18.35 -9.27 -10.06
C ALA A 75 -19.30 -9.06 -8.85
N SER A 76 -19.46 -10.07 -7.99
CA SER A 76 -20.18 -10.03 -6.71
C SER A 76 -19.45 -9.31 -5.56
N GLN A 77 -18.12 -9.16 -5.64
CA GLN A 77 -17.28 -8.45 -4.68
C GLN A 77 -17.00 -7.01 -5.10
N GLN A 78 -17.27 -6.68 -6.36
CA GLN A 78 -17.18 -5.31 -6.85
C GLN A 78 -18.35 -4.51 -6.27
N PRO A 79 -18.10 -3.37 -5.61
CA PRO A 79 -19.19 -2.52 -5.12
C PRO A 79 -20.08 -2.19 -6.31
N THR A 80 -21.35 -2.57 -6.23
CA THR A 80 -22.38 -2.27 -7.22
C THR A 80 -22.33 -0.78 -7.54
N ALA A 81 -22.73 -0.38 -8.76
CA ALA A 81 -22.80 1.02 -9.20
C ALA A 81 -23.84 1.82 -8.39
N GLU A 82 -23.52 1.99 -7.11
CA GLU A 82 -24.34 2.63 -6.10
C GLU A 82 -23.98 4.12 -6.10
N GLY A 83 -24.96 4.94 -5.73
CA GLY A 83 -24.82 6.39 -5.67
C GLY A 83 -23.57 6.81 -4.90
N LYS A 84 -23.02 7.97 -5.25
CA LYS A 84 -21.85 8.52 -4.58
C LYS A 84 -22.27 9.52 -3.52
N VAL A 85 -21.49 9.57 -2.44
CA VAL A 85 -21.71 10.43 -1.29
C VAL A 85 -20.49 11.31 -1.11
N LYS A 86 -20.69 12.63 -1.10
CA LYS A 86 -19.63 13.59 -0.76
C LYS A 86 -19.74 13.92 0.73
N LEU A 87 -18.64 13.72 1.44
CA LEU A 87 -18.57 13.99 2.87
C LEU A 87 -17.21 14.57 3.28
N ILE A 88 -17.17 15.15 4.47
CA ILE A 88 -15.94 15.50 5.18
C ILE A 88 -15.94 14.70 6.49
N LEU A 89 -14.88 13.92 6.72
CA LEU A 89 -14.66 13.27 8.01
C LEU A 89 -13.96 14.25 8.95
N SER A 90 -14.51 14.42 10.16
CA SER A 90 -13.89 15.27 11.17
C SER A 90 -12.66 14.60 11.78
N VAL A 91 -11.67 15.41 12.14
CA VAL A 91 -10.53 14.98 12.95
C VAL A 91 -11.05 14.64 14.35
N ASP A 92 -10.51 13.59 14.96
CA ASP A 92 -10.81 13.19 16.34
C ASP A 92 -9.54 13.40 17.19
N ASP A 93 -9.71 13.66 18.48
CA ASP A 93 -8.59 13.92 19.42
C ASP A 93 -7.88 12.63 19.86
N LYS A 94 -8.33 11.47 19.38
CA LYS A 94 -7.72 10.17 19.64
C LYS A 94 -6.37 10.04 18.88
N VAL A 95 -5.48 9.19 19.39
CA VAL A 95 -4.19 8.88 18.74
C VAL A 95 -4.43 8.37 17.31
N GLY A 96 -3.79 9.00 16.32
CA GLY A 96 -4.03 8.72 14.89
C GLY A 96 -5.31 9.36 14.33
N GLY A 97 -5.94 10.28 15.07
CA GLY A 97 -7.20 10.92 14.69
C GLY A 97 -7.10 11.91 13.54
N SER A 98 -5.89 12.22 13.07
CA SER A 98 -5.60 12.94 11.82
C SER A 98 -5.43 12.02 10.61
N ASP A 99 -5.21 10.72 10.83
CA ASP A 99 -4.89 9.78 9.75
C ASP A 99 -6.15 9.36 8.99
N GLY A 100 -5.95 8.94 7.74
CA GLY A 100 -7.03 8.42 6.91
C GLY A 100 -7.67 7.17 7.52
N ILE A 101 -8.99 7.04 7.36
CA ILE A 101 -9.76 5.90 7.84
C ILE A 101 -9.83 4.84 6.76
N SER A 102 -9.31 3.64 7.04
CA SER A 102 -9.49 2.48 6.17
C SER A 102 -10.87 1.87 6.36
N VAL A 103 -11.68 1.83 5.30
CA VAL A 103 -13.02 1.25 5.29
C VAL A 103 -13.03 0.05 4.34
N GLY A 104 -13.49 -1.10 4.82
CA GLY A 104 -13.58 -2.34 4.04
C GLY A 104 -15.03 -2.70 3.71
N VAL A 105 -15.30 -3.05 2.44
CA VAL A 105 -16.59 -3.58 1.97
C VAL A 105 -16.30 -4.80 1.09
N ASN A 106 -16.83 -5.97 1.46
CA ASN A 106 -16.77 -7.21 0.66
C ASN A 106 -15.36 -7.58 0.13
N GLY A 107 -14.31 -7.33 0.93
CA GLY A 107 -12.92 -7.62 0.56
C GLY A 107 -12.20 -6.50 -0.20
N SER A 108 -12.91 -5.44 -0.58
CA SER A 108 -12.30 -4.21 -1.10
C SER A 108 -12.07 -3.22 0.05
N ILE A 109 -10.91 -2.57 0.08
CA ILE A 109 -10.54 -1.58 1.10
C ILE A 109 -10.33 -0.23 0.44
N MET A 110 -10.91 0.82 1.03
CA MET A 110 -10.74 2.21 0.62
C MET A 110 -10.20 3.02 1.78
N LEU A 111 -9.14 3.81 1.54
CA LEU A 111 -8.64 4.78 2.51
C LEU A 111 -9.35 6.12 2.30
N VAL A 112 -10.09 6.57 3.30
CA VAL A 112 -10.84 7.82 3.28
C VAL A 112 -10.07 8.87 4.09
N PRO A 113 -9.53 9.93 3.47
CA PRO A 113 -8.79 10.96 4.20
C PRO A 113 -9.71 11.79 5.11
N ARG A 114 -9.18 12.21 6.26
CA ARG A 114 -9.86 13.15 7.17
C ARG A 114 -9.61 14.61 6.76
N ASP A 115 -10.51 15.49 7.18
CA ASP A 115 -10.46 16.94 6.94
C ASP A 115 -10.38 17.35 5.46
N LYS A 116 -10.84 16.47 4.57
CA LYS A 116 -10.87 16.71 3.13
C LYS A 116 -12.25 16.34 2.59
N GLU A 117 -12.70 17.11 1.61
CA GLU A 117 -13.85 16.71 0.82
C GLU A 117 -13.51 15.48 0.01
N VAL A 118 -14.24 14.39 0.26
CA VAL A 118 -14.06 13.13 -0.44
C VAL A 118 -15.39 12.60 -0.91
N GLU A 119 -15.39 12.11 -2.15
CA GLU A 119 -16.51 11.42 -2.74
C GLU A 119 -16.30 9.90 -2.58
N ILE A 120 -17.18 9.24 -1.84
CA ILE A 120 -17.13 7.80 -1.59
C ILE A 120 -18.40 7.10 -2.09
N PRO A 121 -18.35 5.81 -2.48
CA PRO A 121 -19.55 5.06 -2.81
C PRO A 121 -20.46 4.87 -1.58
N LEU A 122 -21.77 4.77 -1.82
CA LEU A 122 -22.79 4.60 -0.76
C LEU A 122 -22.53 3.41 0.15
N SER A 123 -22.01 2.30 -0.39
CA SER A 123 -21.65 1.11 0.40
C SER A 123 -20.61 1.42 1.48
N TYR A 124 -19.56 2.17 1.16
CA TYR A 124 -18.56 2.61 2.13
C TYR A 124 -19.14 3.61 3.13
N PHE A 125 -20.02 4.51 2.67
CA PHE A 125 -20.72 5.44 3.56
C PHE A 125 -21.57 4.71 4.61
N ARG A 126 -22.29 3.65 4.21
CA ARG A 126 -23.08 2.83 5.14
C ARG A 126 -22.22 2.17 6.21
N VAL A 127 -21.00 1.75 5.89
CA VAL A 127 -20.07 1.22 6.91
C VAL A 127 -19.71 2.29 7.92
N LEU A 128 -19.40 3.51 7.46
CA LEU A 128 -19.08 4.64 8.35
C LEU A 128 -20.29 5.04 9.21
N GLU A 129 -21.50 5.02 8.65
CA GLU A 129 -22.74 5.34 9.36
C GLU A 129 -23.04 4.34 10.48
N ASN A 130 -22.77 3.06 10.25
CA ASN A 130 -22.99 1.98 11.22
C ASN A 130 -21.78 1.73 12.14
N ALA A 131 -20.70 2.51 12.02
CA ALA A 131 -19.57 2.44 12.92
C ALA A 131 -19.91 3.13 14.25
N ILE A 132 -20.39 2.35 15.22
CA ILE A 132 -20.86 2.83 16.53
C ILE A 132 -19.89 2.37 17.63
N GLU A 133 -19.57 3.29 18.55
CA GLU A 133 -18.83 3.07 19.79
C GLU A 133 -19.81 3.04 20.96
N HIS A 134 -19.74 1.99 21.79
CA HIS A 134 -20.50 1.90 23.04
C HIS A 134 -19.68 2.51 24.17
N ARG A 135 -20.12 3.66 24.69
CA ARG A 135 -19.49 4.33 25.85
C ARG A 135 -20.25 4.05 27.13
N TYR A 136 -19.55 3.52 28.12
CA TYR A 136 -20.06 3.30 29.46
C TYR A 136 -19.66 4.46 30.36
N HIS A 137 -20.65 5.11 30.98
CA HIS A 137 -20.39 6.12 32.01
C HIS A 137 -20.34 5.44 33.38
N MET A 138 -19.53 5.95 34.30
CA MET A 138 -19.66 5.56 35.71
C MET A 138 -21.00 6.08 36.23
N ALA A 139 -21.69 5.28 37.04
CA ALA A 139 -22.92 5.66 37.69
C ALA A 139 -22.66 6.75 38.74
N GLU A 140 -23.73 7.44 39.18
CA GLU A 140 -23.65 8.52 40.20
C GLU A 140 -23.04 8.07 41.53
N ASP A 141 -23.01 6.76 41.80
CA ASP A 141 -22.37 6.18 42.98
C ASP A 141 -20.82 6.15 42.92
N GLY A 142 -20.23 6.46 41.76
CA GLY A 142 -18.78 6.48 41.52
C GLY A 142 -18.09 5.12 41.61
N LEU A 143 -18.83 4.04 41.84
CA LEU A 143 -18.32 2.69 42.11
C LEU A 143 -18.78 1.68 41.06
N SER A 144 -19.93 1.88 40.44
CA SER A 144 -20.47 1.00 39.41
C SER A 144 -20.43 1.66 38.02
N MET A 145 -20.28 0.84 36.98
CA MET A 145 -20.53 1.30 35.61
C MET A 145 -22.04 1.29 35.36
N ASN A 146 -22.55 2.34 34.72
CA ASN A 146 -23.93 2.36 34.26
C ASN A 146 -24.13 1.21 33.25
N PRO A 147 -25.10 0.29 33.48
CA PRO A 147 -25.31 -0.86 32.60
C PRO A 147 -25.81 -0.46 31.21
N VAL A 148 -26.36 0.75 31.06
CA VAL A 148 -26.87 1.25 29.78
C VAL A 148 -25.73 1.97 29.05
N ALA A 149 -25.20 1.32 28.01
CA ALA A 149 -24.20 1.93 27.14
C ALA A 149 -24.83 3.04 26.30
N ARG A 150 -24.14 4.18 26.19
CA ARG A 150 -24.48 5.22 25.22
C ARG A 150 -23.82 4.90 23.88
N GLU A 151 -24.64 4.80 22.85
CA GLU A 151 -24.15 4.67 21.46
C GLU A 151 -23.69 6.03 20.93
N VAL A 152 -22.44 6.10 20.48
CA VAL A 152 -21.84 7.29 19.89
C VAL A 152 -21.23 6.89 18.55
N LYS A 153 -21.37 7.70 17.51
CA LYS A 153 -20.71 7.43 16.24
C LYS A 153 -19.19 7.43 16.44
N LEU A 154 -18.54 6.36 15.98
CA LEU A 154 -17.10 6.20 16.08
C LEU A 154 -16.37 7.22 15.20
N PHE A 155 -16.94 7.55 14.05
CA PHE A 155 -16.37 8.49 13.10
C PHE A 155 -17.35 9.64 12.81
N PRO A 156 -17.17 10.83 13.41
CA PRO A 156 -17.99 11.99 13.10
C PRO A 156 -17.75 12.47 11.65
N TYR A 157 -18.82 12.82 10.96
CA TYR A 157 -18.78 13.27 9.57
C TYR A 157 -19.82 14.36 9.28
N THR A 158 -19.52 15.19 8.28
CA THR A 158 -20.44 16.15 7.69
C THR A 158 -20.79 15.72 6.27
N LEU A 159 -22.08 15.53 6.00
CA LEU A 159 -22.59 15.21 4.67
C LEU A 159 -22.72 16.48 3.84
N LEU A 160 -22.09 16.52 2.67
CA LEU A 160 -22.16 17.68 1.75
C LEU A 160 -23.21 17.48 0.66
N SER A 161 -23.21 16.31 0.03
CA SER A 161 -24.18 15.98 -1.02
C SER A 161 -24.29 14.48 -1.22
N GLN A 162 -25.48 14.00 -1.56
CA GLN A 162 -25.71 12.61 -1.96
C GLN A 162 -26.22 12.59 -3.40
N VAL A 163 -25.47 11.93 -4.29
CA VAL A 163 -25.93 11.63 -5.64
C VAL A 163 -26.61 10.26 -5.58
N PRO A 164 -27.95 10.19 -5.74
CA PRO A 164 -28.65 8.91 -5.71
C PRO A 164 -28.19 8.01 -6.86
N PRO A 165 -28.25 6.67 -6.70
CA PRO A 165 -27.93 5.75 -7.79
C PRO A 165 -28.81 6.05 -9.01
N ALA A 166 -28.23 5.99 -10.20
CA ALA A 166 -29.01 6.07 -11.43
C ALA A 166 -30.07 4.97 -11.40
N ARG A 167 -31.35 5.34 -11.52
CA ARG A 167 -32.43 4.35 -11.55
C ARG A 167 -32.16 3.42 -12.74
N PRO A 168 -32.21 2.09 -12.58
CA PRO A 168 -32.18 1.22 -13.73
C PRO A 168 -33.38 1.58 -14.61
N SER A 169 -33.12 1.93 -15.87
CA SER A 169 -34.16 2.09 -16.90
C SER A 169 -34.91 0.77 -16.99
N ILE A 170 -36.08 0.69 -16.36
CA ILE A 170 -36.99 -0.43 -16.53
C ILE A 170 -37.54 -0.28 -17.96
N ALA A 171 -36.93 -1.01 -18.90
CA ALA A 171 -37.53 -1.19 -20.21
C ALA A 171 -38.83 -1.99 -20.00
N ALA A 172 -39.96 -1.33 -20.26
CA ALA A 172 -41.31 -1.91 -20.20
C ALA A 172 -41.57 -2.81 -21.41
#